data_AF-A0A7Y5S567-F1
#
_entry.id   AF-A0A7Y5S567-F1
#
_cell.length_a   1.000
_cell.length_b   1.000
_cell.length_c   1.000
_cell.angle_alpha   90.00
_cell.angle_beta   90.00
_cell.angle_gamma   90.00
#
_symmetry.space_group_name_H-M   'P 1'
#
loop_
_entity.id
_entity.type
_entity.pdbx_description
1 polymer ?
#
loop_
_entity_poly.entity_id
_entity_poly.type
_entity_poly.pdbx_seq_one_letter_code
_entity_poly.pdbx_strand_id
1 'polypeptide(L)'
;MLHAWILLAAASATAGAVEGADGPFPTTQEGPMRVVLTALAEQRVRFTEPGSSQSAPTFLRVQFKLQGADLSKVARVGNVIITELIDDTGHALADPNSYDQEKLNGSRTIDVNEAIIAQGGPAFVESFEVSTRGARKIRSLKGSLKVTYASAPIEVTFDNPLQWAGKELEHETLKKYGVRVRMIGPGQEGIPTDDKAVGLHVIEGRERLHGFEFYDDWMRLMQVRPRDMLTADGATYTAFRSAGPAFSEETQLVVKVFPEVRTEEMPIEYYNLDLP
;
A
#
# COMPACT_ATOMS: atom_id res chain seq x y z
N MET A 1 18.21 24.34 11.65
CA MET A 1 16.87 24.11 11.07
C MET A 1 17.01 24.08 9.56
N LEU A 2 17.00 22.88 8.98
CA LEU A 2 17.15 22.66 7.53
C LEU A 2 15.94 23.22 6.77
N HIS A 3 16.20 24.01 5.73
CA HIS A 3 15.23 24.32 4.68
C HIS A 3 15.73 23.72 3.38
N ALA A 4 15.29 22.50 3.07
CA ALA A 4 15.49 21.88 1.76
C ALA A 4 14.43 22.43 0.80
N TRP A 5 14.87 23.08 -0.28
CA TRP A 5 13.99 23.52 -1.36
C TRP A 5 13.99 22.45 -2.45
N ILE A 6 12.82 21.85 -2.70
CA ILE A 6 12.60 20.87 -3.76
C ILE A 6 12.30 21.63 -5.05
N LEU A 7 13.21 21.57 -6.02
CA LEU A 7 12.93 22.01 -7.39
C LEU A 7 12.36 20.82 -8.16
N LEU A 8 11.04 20.84 -8.36
CA LEU A 8 10.32 19.85 -9.15
C LEU A 8 10.41 20.25 -10.63
N ALA A 9 11.32 19.65 -11.39
CA ALA A 9 11.27 19.69 -12.84
C ALA A 9 10.44 18.48 -13.32
N ALA A 10 9.15 18.68 -13.55
CA ALA A 10 8.31 17.69 -14.21
C ALA A 10 8.60 17.73 -15.72
N ALA A 11 9.60 16.96 -16.17
CA ALA A 11 9.71 16.61 -17.58
C ALA A 11 8.73 15.46 -17.83
N SER A 12 7.64 15.72 -18.55
CA SER A 12 6.82 14.65 -19.11
C SER A 12 7.57 14.07 -20.31
N ALA A 13 8.36 13.02 -20.08
CA ALA A 13 8.86 12.21 -21.17
C ALA A 13 7.71 11.32 -21.65
N THR A 14 7.24 11.55 -22.87
CA THR A 14 6.41 10.60 -23.60
C THR A 14 7.25 9.35 -23.82
N ALA A 15 7.00 8.29 -23.04
CA ALA A 15 7.57 6.99 -23.31
C ALA A 15 7.20 6.60 -24.75
N GLY A 16 8.23 6.41 -25.58
CA GLY A 16 8.08 6.02 -26.98
C GLY A 16 7.17 4.80 -27.10
N ALA A 17 6.20 4.92 -28.00
CA ALA A 17 5.27 3.87 -28.33
C ALA A 17 6.01 2.59 -28.70
N VAL A 18 5.49 1.46 -28.18
CA VAL A 18 5.74 0.15 -28.76
C VAL A 18 5.29 0.25 -30.22
N GLU A 19 6.23 0.10 -31.14
CA GLU A 19 5.98 0.06 -32.57
C GLU A 19 5.15 -1.19 -32.87
N GLY A 20 3.82 -1.02 -32.89
CA GLY A 20 2.86 -2.12 -33.06
C GLY A 20 1.48 -1.90 -32.45
N ALA A 21 0.92 -0.68 -32.45
CA ALA A 21 -0.52 -0.47 -32.26
C ALA A 21 -0.92 0.93 -32.75
N ASP A 22 -1.17 1.08 -34.06
CA ASP A 22 -1.97 2.19 -34.57
C ASP A 22 -3.43 1.98 -34.11
N GLY A 23 -3.75 2.55 -32.96
CA GLY A 23 -5.09 2.62 -32.41
C GLY A 23 -5.12 3.69 -31.31
N PRO A 24 -6.22 4.42 -31.15
CA PRO A 24 -6.35 5.35 -30.03
C PRO A 24 -6.07 4.58 -28.74
N PHE A 25 -5.24 5.13 -27.85
CA PHE A 25 -5.05 4.57 -26.50
C PHE A 25 -6.43 4.24 -25.95
N PRO A 26 -6.74 2.95 -25.67
CA PRO A 26 -8.07 2.57 -25.25
C PRO A 26 -8.43 3.39 -24.02
N THR A 27 -9.64 3.96 -24.03
CA THR A 27 -10.21 4.66 -22.90
C THR A 27 -9.95 3.85 -21.64
N THR A 28 -9.47 4.51 -20.60
CA THR A 28 -8.67 4.02 -19.46
C THR A 28 -9.26 2.87 -18.61
N GLN A 29 -10.43 2.36 -18.98
CA GLN A 29 -11.27 1.41 -18.24
C GLN A 29 -11.68 0.17 -19.05
N GLU A 30 -11.37 0.12 -20.35
CA GLU A 30 -11.73 -1.02 -21.19
C GLU A 30 -10.60 -2.06 -21.29
N GLY A 31 -10.97 -3.34 -21.14
CA GLY A 31 -10.07 -4.48 -21.30
C GLY A 31 -9.60 -5.13 -19.99
N PRO A 32 -8.71 -6.13 -20.10
CA PRO A 32 -8.21 -6.88 -18.94
C PRO A 32 -7.42 -5.98 -18.00
N MET A 33 -7.39 -6.38 -16.73
CA MET A 33 -6.60 -5.71 -15.70
C MET A 33 -5.11 -5.76 -16.06
N ARG A 34 -4.43 -4.62 -15.93
CA ARG A 34 -3.01 -4.47 -16.28
C ARG A 34 -2.36 -3.33 -15.50
N VAL A 35 -1.04 -3.38 -15.36
CA VAL A 35 -0.24 -2.28 -14.81
C VAL A 35 0.46 -1.54 -15.93
N VAL A 36 0.19 -0.24 -16.04
CA VAL A 36 0.71 0.63 -17.10
C VAL A 36 1.76 1.57 -16.53
N LEU A 37 2.95 1.59 -17.13
CA LEU A 37 3.96 2.61 -16.86
C LEU A 37 3.47 3.95 -17.42
N THR A 38 3.33 4.95 -16.55
CA THR A 38 2.80 6.26 -16.93
C THR A 38 3.84 7.38 -16.92
N ALA A 39 4.92 7.23 -16.15
CA ALA A 39 5.99 8.20 -16.15
C ALA A 39 7.33 7.60 -15.70
N LEU A 40 8.40 8.14 -16.26
CA LEU A 40 9.78 7.98 -15.82
C LEU A 40 10.35 9.38 -15.61
N ALA A 41 10.94 9.64 -14.45
CA ALA A 41 11.50 10.95 -14.12
C ALA A 41 12.82 10.80 -13.36
N GLU A 42 13.83 11.57 -13.75
CA GLU A 42 15.06 11.71 -12.97
C GLU A 42 14.85 12.78 -11.89
N GLN A 43 15.02 12.41 -10.62
CA GLN A 43 14.97 13.31 -9.49
C GLN A 43 16.39 13.55 -8.94
N ARG A 44 16.87 14.79 -9.08
CA ARG A 44 18.17 15.21 -8.56
C ARG A 44 18.00 15.92 -7.23
N VAL A 45 18.57 15.35 -6.18
CA VAL A 45 18.70 16.07 -4.91
C VAL A 45 19.87 17.05 -5.06
N ARG A 46 19.80 18.23 -4.44
CA ARG A 46 20.96 19.12 -4.30
C ARG A 46 21.12 19.44 -2.82
N PHE A 47 22.32 19.23 -2.29
CA PHE A 47 22.64 19.67 -0.94
C PHE A 47 23.18 21.10 -1.01
N THR A 48 22.58 22.00 -0.26
CA THR A 48 23.01 23.40 -0.14
C THR A 48 23.86 23.57 1.13
N GLU A 49 24.87 22.72 1.33
CA GLU A 49 25.83 22.88 2.43
C GLU A 49 27.20 23.31 1.88
N PRO A 50 27.71 24.50 2.27
CA PRO A 50 29.06 24.91 1.93
C PRO A 50 30.06 23.99 2.64
N GLY A 51 30.74 23.14 1.87
CA GLY A 51 31.79 22.22 2.38
C GLY A 51 31.49 20.73 2.20
N SER A 52 30.29 20.35 1.77
CA SER A 52 30.01 18.95 1.40
C SER A 52 30.60 18.64 0.02
N SER A 53 31.58 17.73 -0.04
CA SER A 53 32.12 17.18 -1.30
C SER A 53 31.31 15.99 -1.82
N GLN A 54 30.19 15.66 -1.17
CA GLN A 54 29.34 14.56 -1.59
C GLN A 54 28.52 14.95 -2.82
N SER A 55 28.71 14.20 -3.90
CA SER A 55 27.80 14.24 -5.05
C SER A 55 26.39 13.93 -4.54
N ALA A 56 25.44 14.81 -4.83
CA ALA A 56 24.08 14.60 -4.40
C ALA A 56 23.47 13.38 -5.12
N PRO A 57 22.71 12.53 -4.41
CA PRO A 57 22.14 11.33 -4.97
C PRO A 57 21.13 11.70 -6.06
N THR A 58 21.11 10.86 -7.08
CA THR A 58 20.19 10.95 -8.21
C THR A 58 19.28 9.74 -8.17
N PHE A 59 17.97 9.97 -8.28
CA PHE A 59 16.97 8.91 -8.23
C PHE A 59 16.22 8.83 -9.55
N LEU A 60 15.97 7.61 -10.02
CA LEU A 60 15.00 7.33 -11.07
C LEU A 60 13.66 7.06 -10.40
N ARG A 61 12.68 7.88 -10.70
CA ARG A 61 11.30 7.73 -10.24
C ARG A 61 10.48 7.09 -11.34
N VAL A 62 9.86 5.96 -11.03
CA VAL A 62 9.04 5.17 -11.94
C VAL A 62 7.61 5.20 -11.43
N GLN A 63 6.66 5.62 -12.27
CA GLN A 63 5.25 5.70 -11.91
C GLN A 63 4.42 4.74 -12.74
N PHE A 64 3.64 3.92 -12.06
CA PHE A 64 2.69 2.98 -12.62
C PHE A 64 1.25 3.38 -12.30
N LYS A 65 0.29 2.94 -13.12
CA LYS A 65 -1.14 2.95 -12.82
C LYS A 65 -1.75 1.58 -13.06
N LEU A 66 -2.69 1.19 -12.20
CA LEU A 66 -3.53 0.03 -12.43
C LEU A 66 -4.71 0.43 -13.33
N GLN A 67 -4.95 -0.30 -14.41
CA GLN A 67 -6.02 -0.05 -15.38
C GLN A 67 -6.78 -1.33 -15.70
N GLY A 68 -8.05 -1.21 -16.08
CA GLY A 68 -8.88 -2.31 -16.57
C GLY A 68 -10.33 -2.27 -16.09
N ALA A 69 -11.14 -3.19 -16.59
CA ALA A 69 -12.59 -3.20 -16.38
C ALA A 69 -13.02 -3.50 -14.93
N ASP A 70 -12.21 -4.26 -14.19
CA ASP A 70 -12.52 -4.69 -12.82
C ASP A 70 -11.92 -3.76 -11.74
N LEU A 71 -11.49 -2.54 -12.10
CA LEU A 71 -10.93 -1.57 -11.17
C LEU A 71 -11.82 -1.30 -9.94
N SER A 72 -13.13 -1.21 -10.16
CA SER A 72 -14.12 -0.97 -9.08
C SER A 72 -14.25 -2.13 -8.10
N LYS A 73 -13.74 -3.32 -8.43
CA LYS A 73 -13.75 -4.50 -7.57
C LYS A 73 -12.43 -4.68 -6.83
N VAL A 74 -11.43 -3.84 -7.08
CA VAL A 74 -10.14 -3.92 -6.41
C VAL A 74 -10.30 -3.42 -4.98
N ALA A 75 -10.06 -4.31 -4.03
CA ALA A 75 -10.15 -4.01 -2.61
C ALA A 75 -8.79 -3.74 -1.98
N ARG A 76 -7.75 -4.46 -2.42
CA ARG A 76 -6.38 -4.28 -1.92
C ARG A 76 -5.37 -4.35 -3.04
N VAL A 77 -4.25 -3.68 -2.81
CA VAL A 77 -3.08 -3.73 -3.67
C VAL A 77 -1.83 -3.95 -2.82
N GLY A 78 -0.96 -4.82 -3.31
CA GLY A 78 0.36 -5.05 -2.75
C GLY A 78 1.32 -3.91 -3.04
N ASN A 79 2.57 -4.11 -2.63
CA ASN A 79 3.67 -3.27 -3.09
C ASN A 79 4.03 -3.63 -4.54
N VAL A 80 4.62 -2.67 -5.26
CA VAL A 80 5.23 -2.95 -6.55
C VAL A 80 6.56 -3.64 -6.28
N ILE A 81 6.73 -4.86 -6.79
CA ILE A 81 7.95 -5.63 -6.63
C ILE A 81 8.69 -5.62 -7.96
N ILE A 82 9.83 -4.94 -8.01
CA ILE A 82 10.67 -4.90 -9.20
C ILE A 82 11.76 -5.97 -9.10
N THR A 83 11.67 -6.97 -9.98
CA THR A 83 12.58 -8.11 -10.02
C THR A 83 13.72 -7.92 -11.00
N GLU A 84 13.62 -6.95 -11.90
CA GLU A 84 14.68 -6.60 -12.84
C GLU A 84 14.55 -5.12 -13.19
N LEU A 85 15.62 -4.34 -13.00
CA LEU A 85 15.72 -2.99 -13.54
C LEU A 85 17.16 -2.78 -13.98
N ILE A 86 17.38 -2.88 -15.29
CA ILE A 86 18.72 -2.87 -15.91
C ILE A 86 18.76 -1.75 -16.94
N ASP A 87 19.78 -0.92 -16.88
CA ASP A 87 20.02 0.13 -17.87
C ASP A 87 20.71 -0.40 -19.15
N ASP A 88 20.85 0.45 -20.16
CA ASP A 88 21.51 0.12 -21.43
C ASP A 88 23.03 -0.11 -21.31
N THR A 89 23.64 0.27 -20.19
CA THR A 89 25.04 -0.04 -19.86
C THR A 89 25.20 -1.42 -19.22
N GLY A 90 24.10 -2.08 -18.87
CA GLY A 90 24.07 -3.38 -18.20
C GLY A 90 24.16 -3.28 -16.67
N HIS A 91 24.03 -2.08 -16.10
CA HIS A 91 24.03 -1.89 -14.66
C HIS A 91 22.62 -2.13 -14.09
N ALA A 92 22.54 -2.89 -13.00
CA ALA A 92 21.31 -3.14 -12.29
C ALA A 92 21.04 -2.01 -11.29
N LEU A 93 19.86 -1.38 -11.40
CA LEU A 93 19.41 -0.28 -10.55
C LEU A 93 18.49 -0.74 -9.41
N ALA A 94 17.97 -1.96 -9.48
CA ALA A 94 17.19 -2.58 -8.43
C ALA A 94 17.84 -3.90 -8.00
N ASP A 95 17.86 -4.15 -6.68
CA ASP A 95 18.21 -5.45 -6.11
C ASP A 95 16.92 -6.19 -5.72
N PRO A 96 16.57 -7.29 -6.40
CA PRO A 96 15.38 -8.08 -6.09
C PRO A 96 15.41 -8.68 -4.67
N ASN A 97 16.59 -8.84 -4.08
CA ASN A 97 16.74 -9.40 -2.73
C ASN A 97 16.60 -8.33 -1.63
N SER A 98 16.41 -7.06 -1.99
CA SER A 98 16.20 -5.97 -1.04
C SER A 98 14.79 -5.94 -0.43
N TYR A 99 13.86 -6.72 -0.99
CA TYR A 99 12.51 -6.86 -0.45
C TYR A 99 12.48 -7.90 0.67
N ASP A 100 12.14 -7.45 1.88
CA ASP A 100 11.83 -8.35 2.98
C ASP A 100 10.47 -9.06 2.76
N GLN A 101 10.23 -10.12 3.53
CA GLN A 101 8.98 -10.91 3.45
C GLN A 101 7.74 -10.07 3.80
N GLU A 102 7.89 -9.02 4.61
CA GLU A 102 6.80 -8.11 4.95
C GLU A 102 6.39 -7.27 3.73
N LYS A 103 7.35 -6.75 2.97
CA LYS A 103 7.10 -6.01 1.72
C LYS A 103 6.53 -6.90 0.63
N LEU A 104 7.02 -8.12 0.49
CA LEU A 104 6.53 -9.08 -0.51
C LEU A 104 5.07 -9.48 -0.26
N ASN A 105 4.70 -9.69 1.00
CA ASN A 105 3.36 -10.14 1.37
C ASN A 105 2.41 -8.99 1.73
N GLY A 106 2.96 -7.80 1.97
CA GLY A 106 2.25 -6.60 2.38
C GLY A 106 1.22 -6.17 1.34
N SER A 107 0.02 -5.82 1.81
CA SER A 107 -1.02 -5.21 1.00
C SER A 107 -1.79 -4.19 1.81
N ARG A 108 -2.28 -3.17 1.13
CA ARG A 108 -3.11 -2.10 1.71
C ARG A 108 -4.47 -2.07 1.03
N THR A 109 -5.51 -1.78 1.81
CA THR A 109 -6.82 -1.44 1.28
C THR A 109 -6.71 -0.15 0.46
N ILE A 110 -7.42 -0.08 -0.66
CA ILE A 110 -7.54 1.14 -1.44
C ILE A 110 -9.01 1.45 -1.66
N ASP A 111 -9.35 2.73 -1.57
CA ASP A 111 -10.66 3.22 -1.99
C ASP A 111 -10.58 3.58 -3.47
N VAL A 112 -11.21 2.78 -4.34
CA VAL A 112 -11.27 3.03 -5.78
C VAL A 112 -12.62 3.65 -6.10
N ASN A 113 -12.71 4.96 -5.90
CA ASN A 113 -13.90 5.74 -6.22
C ASN A 113 -13.91 6.22 -7.68
N GLU A 114 -15.05 6.77 -8.11
CA GLU A 114 -15.26 7.26 -9.48
C GLU A 114 -14.20 8.30 -9.92
N ALA A 115 -13.71 9.13 -8.99
CA ALA A 115 -12.68 10.13 -9.30
C ALA A 115 -11.33 9.47 -9.63
N ILE A 116 -10.92 8.45 -8.86
CA ILE A 116 -9.70 7.68 -9.12
C ILE A 116 -9.83 6.91 -10.44
N ILE A 117 -11.00 6.33 -10.68
CA ILE A 117 -11.32 5.63 -11.93
C ILE A 117 -11.26 6.60 -13.14
N ALA A 118 -11.81 7.81 -13.00
CA ALA A 118 -11.73 8.86 -14.02
C ALA A 118 -10.29 9.34 -14.29
N GLN A 119 -9.43 9.30 -13.27
CA GLN A 119 -8.00 9.61 -13.41
C GLN A 119 -7.18 8.46 -14.02
N GLY A 120 -7.83 7.35 -14.42
CA GLY A 120 -7.16 6.20 -15.01
C GLY A 120 -6.59 5.21 -13.99
N GLY A 121 -7.17 5.19 -12.79
CA GLY A 121 -6.85 4.23 -11.73
C GLY A 121 -5.79 4.70 -10.72
N PRO A 122 -5.58 3.91 -9.66
CA PRO A 122 -4.63 4.24 -8.60
C PRO A 122 -3.20 4.26 -9.14
N ALA A 123 -2.41 5.22 -8.69
CA ALA A 123 -1.01 5.39 -9.06
C ALA A 123 -0.06 4.83 -8.00
N PHE A 124 1.02 4.21 -8.47
CA PHE A 124 2.10 3.64 -7.66
C PHE A 124 3.42 4.25 -8.11
N VAL A 125 4.31 4.53 -7.17
CA VAL A 125 5.56 5.23 -7.45
C VAL A 125 6.66 4.49 -6.73
N GLU A 126 7.69 4.11 -7.47
CA GLU A 126 8.94 3.56 -6.95
C GLU A 126 10.10 4.49 -7.29
N SER A 127 11.14 4.49 -6.45
CA SER A 127 12.34 5.31 -6.62
C SER A 127 13.58 4.45 -6.47
N PHE A 128 14.50 4.54 -7.44
CA PHE A 128 15.74 3.78 -7.48
C PHE A 128 16.93 4.72 -7.54
N GLU A 129 18.00 4.43 -6.81
CA GLU A 129 19.23 5.23 -6.90
C GLU A 129 19.93 4.94 -8.24
N VAL A 130 20.31 6.01 -8.95
CA VAL A 130 20.99 5.91 -10.24
C VAL A 130 22.48 6.14 -10.03
N SER A 131 23.29 5.13 -10.30
CA SER A 131 24.73 5.17 -10.05
C SER A 131 25.54 5.89 -11.13
N THR A 132 25.01 6.03 -12.35
CA THR A 132 25.83 6.43 -13.52
C THR A 132 25.16 7.43 -14.46
N ARG A 133 25.89 8.50 -14.81
CA ARG A 133 25.50 9.58 -15.74
C ARG A 133 25.56 9.18 -17.24
N GLY A 134 25.64 7.90 -17.56
CA GLY A 134 25.91 7.41 -18.92
C GLY A 134 24.72 6.70 -19.59
N ALA A 135 23.78 6.20 -18.80
CA ALA A 135 22.63 5.46 -19.31
C ALA A 135 21.67 6.38 -20.07
N ARG A 136 21.18 5.92 -21.22
CA ARG A 136 20.16 6.63 -22.02
C ARG A 136 18.83 5.92 -22.03
N LYS A 137 18.82 4.64 -21.65
CA LYS A 137 17.62 3.81 -21.66
C LYS A 137 17.62 2.87 -20.47
N ILE A 138 16.42 2.48 -20.05
CA ILE A 138 16.21 1.26 -19.30
C ILE A 138 16.07 0.13 -20.30
N ARG A 139 17.06 -0.76 -20.34
CA ARG A 139 17.06 -1.93 -21.22
C ARG A 139 15.93 -2.88 -20.86
N SER A 140 15.72 -3.10 -19.56
CA SER A 140 14.71 -4.03 -19.06
C SER A 140 14.17 -3.58 -17.71
N LEU A 141 12.84 -3.57 -17.59
CA LEU A 141 12.09 -3.34 -16.36
C LEU A 141 11.08 -4.48 -16.22
N LYS A 142 11.28 -5.34 -15.23
CA LYS A 142 10.37 -6.42 -14.89
C LYS A 142 9.97 -6.37 -13.42
N GLY A 143 8.73 -6.75 -13.16
CA GLY A 143 8.22 -6.85 -11.81
C GLY A 143 6.77 -7.29 -11.79
N SER A 144 6.13 -7.09 -10.66
CA SER A 144 4.72 -7.39 -10.52
C SER A 144 4.04 -6.49 -9.48
N LEU A 145 2.72 -6.43 -9.60
CA LEU A 145 1.84 -5.85 -8.59
C LEU A 145 0.79 -6.89 -8.21
N LYS A 146 0.75 -7.25 -6.92
CA LYS A 146 -0.32 -8.08 -6.39
C LYS A 146 -1.60 -7.27 -6.28
N VAL A 147 -2.68 -7.70 -6.93
CA VAL A 147 -4.00 -7.07 -6.88
C VAL A 147 -4.98 -8.03 -6.27
N THR A 148 -5.76 -7.56 -5.31
CA THR A 148 -6.78 -8.36 -4.61
C THR A 148 -8.15 -7.75 -4.85
N TYR A 149 -9.01 -8.54 -5.45
CA TYR A 149 -10.43 -8.24 -5.67
C TYR A 149 -11.24 -8.81 -4.53
N ALA A 150 -12.25 -8.07 -4.10
CA ALA A 150 -13.19 -8.56 -3.12
C ALA A 150 -14.61 -8.07 -3.43
N SER A 151 -15.58 -8.83 -2.95
CA SER A 151 -16.98 -8.39 -2.89
C SER A 151 -17.17 -7.34 -1.79
N ALA A 152 -18.37 -6.80 -1.67
CA ALA A 152 -18.73 -5.93 -0.53
C ALA A 152 -18.41 -6.63 0.81
N PRO A 153 -17.87 -5.89 1.80
CA PRO A 153 -17.56 -6.47 3.10
C PRO A 153 -18.84 -6.76 3.87
N ILE A 154 -18.79 -7.82 4.68
CA ILE A 154 -19.78 -8.10 5.72
C ILE A 154 -19.26 -7.58 7.06
N GLU A 155 -20.18 -7.14 7.92
CA GLU A 155 -19.87 -6.57 9.21
C GLU A 155 -20.11 -7.61 10.32
N VAL A 156 -19.14 -7.71 11.23
CA VAL A 156 -19.25 -8.53 12.44
C VAL A 156 -19.10 -7.60 13.64
N THR A 157 -20.17 -7.46 14.41
CA THR A 157 -20.23 -6.55 15.55
C THR A 157 -19.93 -7.28 16.85
N PHE A 158 -19.10 -6.68 17.69
CA PHE A 158 -18.80 -7.12 19.05
C PHE A 158 -19.20 -6.01 20.02
N ASP A 159 -20.21 -6.27 20.84
CA ASP A 159 -20.57 -5.44 21.97
C ASP A 159 -19.54 -5.60 23.09
N ASN A 160 -19.24 -4.51 23.80
CA ASN A 160 -18.22 -4.48 24.86
C ASN A 160 -16.92 -5.17 24.42
N PRO A 161 -16.15 -4.62 23.47
CA PRO A 161 -14.96 -5.29 22.96
C PRO A 161 -13.93 -5.52 24.08
N LEU A 162 -13.89 -4.68 25.11
CA LEU A 162 -12.93 -4.80 26.22
C LEU A 162 -13.00 -6.14 26.97
N GLN A 163 -14.14 -6.85 26.94
CA GLN A 163 -14.23 -8.20 27.52
C GLN A 163 -13.30 -9.23 26.85
N TRP A 164 -12.86 -8.92 25.63
CA TRP A 164 -11.94 -9.70 24.83
C TRP A 164 -10.47 -9.28 25.01
N ALA A 165 -10.16 -8.32 25.90
CA ALA A 165 -8.79 -7.89 26.16
C ALA A 165 -7.87 -9.09 26.48
N GLY A 166 -6.82 -9.25 25.67
CA GLY A 166 -5.85 -10.34 25.74
C GLY A 166 -6.28 -11.63 25.03
N LYS A 167 -7.50 -11.72 24.50
CA LYS A 167 -8.13 -12.92 23.90
C LYS A 167 -8.43 -12.75 22.41
N GLU A 168 -8.67 -13.86 21.72
CA GLU A 168 -9.17 -13.86 20.35
C GLU A 168 -10.66 -13.48 20.30
N LEU A 169 -11.05 -12.67 19.32
CA LEU A 169 -12.43 -12.32 19.02
C LEU A 169 -13.13 -13.54 18.39
N GLU A 170 -13.97 -14.20 19.18
CA GLU A 170 -14.67 -15.39 18.70
C GLU A 170 -16.03 -15.06 18.08
N HIS A 171 -16.18 -15.34 16.79
CA HIS A 171 -17.47 -15.22 16.08
C HIS A 171 -17.55 -16.23 14.93
N GLU A 172 -18.72 -16.84 14.71
CA GLU A 172 -18.90 -17.88 13.67
C GLU A 172 -18.53 -17.37 12.27
N THR A 173 -18.92 -16.14 11.94
CA THR A 173 -18.57 -15.50 10.67
C THR A 173 -17.06 -15.32 10.48
N LEU A 174 -16.32 -14.89 11.52
CA LEU A 174 -14.86 -14.77 11.42
C LEU A 174 -14.22 -16.15 11.19
N LYS A 175 -14.66 -17.17 11.94
CA LYS A 175 -14.22 -18.57 11.79
C LYS A 175 -14.53 -19.10 10.37
N LYS A 176 -15.74 -18.86 9.85
CA LYS A 176 -16.17 -19.27 8.50
C LYS A 176 -15.25 -18.75 7.40
N TYR A 177 -14.74 -17.53 7.55
CA TYR A 177 -13.86 -16.90 6.57
C TYR A 177 -12.37 -16.99 6.94
N GLY A 178 -11.99 -17.78 7.95
CA GLY A 178 -10.60 -17.97 8.34
C GLY A 178 -9.91 -16.70 8.88
N VAL A 179 -10.67 -15.77 9.44
CA VAL A 179 -10.13 -14.55 10.04
C VAL A 179 -9.98 -14.76 11.54
N ARG A 180 -8.78 -14.54 12.06
CA ARG A 180 -8.49 -14.59 13.50
C ARG A 180 -7.87 -13.28 13.95
N VAL A 181 -8.52 -12.64 14.91
CA VAL A 181 -8.10 -11.35 15.45
C VAL A 181 -8.06 -11.46 16.97
N ARG A 182 -6.94 -11.05 17.57
CA ARG A 182 -6.78 -10.93 19.02
C ARG A 182 -6.87 -9.48 19.43
N MET A 183 -7.62 -9.22 20.49
CA MET A 183 -7.68 -7.90 21.09
C MET A 183 -6.60 -7.75 22.15
N ILE A 184 -5.93 -6.59 22.13
CA ILE A 184 -4.92 -6.17 23.08
C ILE A 184 -5.53 -5.02 23.88
N GLY A 185 -5.66 -5.22 25.19
CA GLY A 185 -6.28 -4.24 26.08
C GLY A 185 -5.34 -3.13 26.55
N PRO A 186 -5.87 -2.13 27.27
CA PRO A 186 -5.07 -1.13 27.98
C PRO A 186 -3.99 -1.76 28.86
N GLY A 187 -2.76 -1.23 28.82
CA GLY A 187 -1.62 -1.72 29.60
C GLY A 187 -0.93 -2.98 29.04
N GLN A 188 -1.40 -3.55 27.94
CA GLN A 188 -0.78 -4.72 27.29
C GLN A 188 0.04 -4.31 26.07
N GLU A 189 1.16 -5.00 25.82
CA GLU A 189 1.99 -4.85 24.59
C GLU A 189 2.37 -3.38 24.25
N GLY A 190 2.50 -2.51 25.26
CA GLY A 190 2.81 -1.09 25.07
C GLY A 190 1.62 -0.17 24.80
N ILE A 191 0.38 -0.68 24.85
CA ILE A 191 -0.83 0.13 24.87
C ILE A 191 -0.89 0.93 26.20
N PRO A 192 -1.11 2.25 26.16
CA PRO A 192 -1.31 3.06 27.36
C PRO A 192 -2.44 2.54 28.25
N THR A 193 -2.34 2.75 29.55
CA THR A 193 -3.38 2.35 30.53
C THR A 193 -4.53 3.35 30.63
N ASP A 194 -4.64 4.32 29.71
CA ASP A 194 -5.53 5.49 29.84
C ASP A 194 -6.94 5.26 29.23
N ASP A 195 -7.33 4.00 28.99
CA ASP A 195 -8.58 3.54 28.35
C ASP A 195 -8.90 4.23 27.01
N LYS A 196 -7.98 5.05 26.47
CA LYS A 196 -8.12 5.72 25.17
C LYS A 196 -7.43 4.96 24.06
N ALA A 197 -6.86 3.81 24.34
CA ALA A 197 -6.17 2.99 23.37
C ALA A 197 -6.50 1.51 23.55
N VAL A 198 -6.69 0.83 22.43
CA VAL A 198 -6.79 -0.63 22.32
C VAL A 198 -5.94 -1.09 21.13
N GLY A 199 -5.52 -2.34 21.12
CA GLY A 199 -4.83 -2.93 19.97
C GLY A 199 -5.62 -4.09 19.37
N LEU A 200 -5.45 -4.30 18.06
CA LEU A 200 -5.95 -5.48 17.37
C LEU A 200 -4.78 -6.14 16.62
N HIS A 201 -4.55 -7.42 16.92
CA HIS A 201 -3.55 -8.25 16.26
C HIS A 201 -4.27 -9.23 15.34
N VAL A 202 -4.08 -9.07 14.03
CA VAL A 202 -4.61 -10.01 13.03
C VAL A 202 -3.67 -11.19 12.93
N ILE A 203 -4.07 -12.32 13.51
CA ILE A 203 -3.29 -13.56 13.53
C ILE A 203 -3.40 -14.29 12.19
N GLU A 204 -4.59 -14.30 11.59
CA GLU A 204 -4.87 -15.03 10.35
C GLU A 204 -5.93 -14.30 9.51
N GLY A 205 -5.89 -14.47 8.19
CA GLY A 205 -6.90 -13.94 7.26
C GLY A 205 -6.80 -12.44 6.97
N ARG A 206 -5.59 -11.87 7.02
CA ARG A 206 -5.37 -10.42 6.82
C ARG A 206 -5.85 -9.94 5.44
N GLU A 207 -5.76 -10.77 4.42
CA GLU A 207 -6.23 -10.50 3.05
C GLU A 207 -7.75 -10.40 2.95
N ARG A 208 -8.47 -11.07 3.87
CA ARG A 208 -9.94 -11.00 3.97
C ARG A 208 -10.41 -9.89 4.89
N LEU A 209 -9.54 -9.28 5.67
CA LEU A 209 -9.91 -8.18 6.54
C LEU A 209 -10.02 -6.88 5.72
N HIS A 210 -11.16 -6.20 5.77
CA HIS A 210 -11.31 -4.86 5.19
C HIS A 210 -10.80 -3.79 6.16
N GLY A 211 -11.21 -3.88 7.44
CA GLY A 211 -10.82 -2.93 8.48
C GLY A 211 -11.61 -3.11 9.76
N PHE A 212 -11.38 -2.17 10.67
CA PHE A 212 -12.02 -2.10 11.99
C PHE A 212 -12.63 -0.73 12.19
N GLU A 213 -13.82 -0.70 12.78
CA GLU A 213 -14.51 0.52 13.19
C GLU A 213 -14.95 0.39 14.65
N PHE A 214 -14.94 1.51 15.36
CA PHE A 214 -15.37 1.57 16.74
C PHE A 214 -16.51 2.56 16.87
N TYR A 215 -17.55 2.22 17.63
CA TYR A 215 -18.72 3.06 17.84
C TYR A 215 -18.92 3.30 19.33
N ASP A 216 -19.28 4.54 19.70
CA ASP A 216 -19.58 4.91 21.08
C ASP A 216 -20.97 4.42 21.53
N ASP A 217 -21.33 4.73 22.78
CA ASP A 217 -22.61 4.42 23.42
C ASP A 217 -23.84 4.97 22.68
N TRP A 218 -23.65 6.01 21.87
CA TRP A 218 -24.68 6.58 21.01
C TRP A 218 -24.59 6.10 19.56
N MET A 219 -23.87 5.00 19.31
CA MET A 219 -23.68 4.42 17.98
C MET A 219 -23.00 5.39 16.99
N ARG A 220 -22.19 6.34 17.49
CA ARG A 220 -21.43 7.24 16.64
C ARG A 220 -20.05 6.68 16.40
N LEU A 221 -19.60 6.77 15.15
CA LEU A 221 -18.26 6.33 14.78
C LEU A 221 -17.19 7.11 15.56
N MET A 222 -16.40 6.39 16.35
CA MET A 222 -15.30 6.94 17.12
C MET A 222 -14.15 7.33 16.20
N GLN A 223 -13.61 8.52 16.43
CA GLN A 223 -12.42 9.00 15.72
C GLN A 223 -11.16 8.40 16.35
N VAL A 224 -10.71 7.28 15.79
CA VAL A 224 -9.50 6.58 16.21
C VAL A 224 -8.34 6.83 15.26
N ARG A 225 -7.13 6.90 15.80
CA ARG A 225 -5.89 6.99 15.02
C ARG A 225 -5.18 5.63 15.07
N PRO A 226 -5.08 4.91 13.94
CA PRO A 226 -4.33 3.67 13.89
C PRO A 226 -2.83 3.96 13.89
N ARG A 227 -2.07 3.09 14.57
CA ARG A 227 -0.62 3.06 14.54
C ARG A 227 -0.15 1.62 14.64
N ASP A 228 0.67 1.19 13.69
CA ASP A 228 1.29 -0.13 13.77
C ASP A 228 2.36 -0.15 14.87
N MET A 229 2.34 -1.21 15.66
CA MET A 229 3.19 -1.47 16.80
C MET A 229 3.65 -2.92 16.77
N LEU A 230 4.72 -3.21 17.51
CA LEU A 230 5.27 -4.56 17.65
C LEU A 230 4.91 -5.10 19.03
N THR A 231 4.49 -6.36 19.08
CA THR A 231 4.40 -7.13 20.31
C THR A 231 5.79 -7.53 20.80
N ALA A 232 5.88 -8.03 22.04
CA ALA A 232 7.16 -8.46 22.63
C ALA A 232 7.87 -9.59 21.84
N ASP A 233 7.10 -10.43 21.13
CA ASP A 233 7.61 -11.49 20.25
C ASP A 233 7.89 -11.02 18.81
N GLY A 234 7.74 -9.72 18.53
CA GLY A 234 8.06 -9.12 17.23
C GLY A 234 6.96 -9.22 16.18
N ALA A 235 5.76 -9.68 16.54
CA ALA A 235 4.60 -9.63 15.65
C ALA A 235 4.02 -8.21 15.55
N THR A 236 3.46 -7.86 14.40
CA THR A 236 2.85 -6.54 14.18
C THR A 236 1.39 -6.55 14.56
N TYR A 237 0.97 -5.57 15.35
CA TYR A 237 -0.43 -5.30 15.65
C TYR A 237 -0.76 -3.82 15.40
N THR A 238 -2.04 -3.49 15.24
CA THR A 238 -2.47 -2.09 15.05
C THR A 238 -3.08 -1.57 16.35
N ALA A 239 -2.47 -0.54 16.92
CA ALA A 239 -2.99 0.23 18.04
C ALA A 239 -3.95 1.31 17.55
N PHE A 240 -5.14 1.39 18.14
CA PHE A 240 -6.15 2.40 17.86
C PHE A 240 -6.28 3.32 19.06
N ARG A 241 -5.88 4.59 18.89
CA ARG A 241 -6.05 5.59 19.94
C ARG A 241 -7.21 6.53 19.62
N SER A 242 -8.20 6.59 20.50
CA SER A 242 -9.32 7.53 20.39
C SER A 242 -8.85 8.95 20.68
N ALA A 243 -9.21 9.89 19.79
CA ALA A 243 -9.08 11.32 20.06
C ALA A 243 -10.27 11.87 20.87
N GLY A 244 -11.36 11.12 20.96
CA GLY A 244 -12.61 11.51 21.61
C GLY A 244 -12.87 10.70 22.90
N PRO A 245 -14.04 10.04 23.01
CA PRO A 245 -14.40 9.27 24.20
C PRO A 245 -13.44 8.09 24.41
N ALA A 246 -13.26 7.69 25.66
CA ALA A 246 -12.52 6.48 26.01
C ALA A 246 -13.28 5.24 25.56
N PHE A 247 -12.56 4.14 25.34
CA PHE A 247 -13.18 2.83 25.16
C PHE A 247 -13.84 2.42 26.47
N SER A 248 -15.08 1.95 26.40
CA SER A 248 -15.89 1.56 27.56
C SER A 248 -16.61 0.23 27.28
N GLU A 249 -17.36 -0.25 28.28
CA GLU A 249 -18.22 -1.42 28.12
C GLU A 249 -19.37 -1.19 27.12
N GLU A 250 -19.71 0.06 26.86
CA GLU A 250 -20.76 0.45 25.91
C GLU A 250 -20.22 0.66 24.49
N THR A 251 -18.90 0.61 24.30
CA THR A 251 -18.30 0.68 22.97
C THR A 251 -18.66 -0.57 22.16
N GLN A 252 -18.82 -0.40 20.85
CA GLN A 252 -18.89 -1.51 19.90
C GLN A 252 -17.68 -1.53 18.99
N LEU A 253 -17.20 -2.74 18.68
CA LEU A 253 -16.21 -2.98 17.62
C LEU A 253 -16.90 -3.64 16.44
N VAL A 254 -16.75 -3.07 15.25
CA VAL A 254 -17.18 -3.67 13.99
C VAL A 254 -15.94 -4.13 13.22
N VAL A 255 -15.86 -5.44 12.98
CA VAL A 255 -14.86 -6.07 12.14
C VAL A 255 -15.45 -6.28 10.75
N LYS A 256 -14.85 -5.66 9.72
CA LYS A 256 -15.32 -5.76 8.34
C LYS A 256 -14.52 -6.83 7.60
N VAL A 257 -15.19 -7.82 7.03
CA VAL A 257 -14.57 -8.98 6.38
C VAL A 257 -15.08 -9.14 4.95
N PHE A 258 -14.19 -9.46 4.03
CA PHE A 258 -14.51 -9.84 2.66
C PHE A 258 -14.85 -11.33 2.58
N PRO A 259 -16.08 -11.70 2.20
CA PRO A 259 -16.48 -13.11 2.13
C PRO A 259 -15.78 -13.84 0.97
N GLU A 260 -15.61 -13.15 -0.16
CA GLU A 260 -14.92 -13.64 -1.34
C GLU A 260 -13.72 -12.75 -1.66
N VAL A 261 -12.56 -13.39 -1.82
CA VAL A 261 -11.31 -12.73 -2.16
C VAL A 261 -10.66 -13.50 -3.30
N ARG A 262 -10.27 -12.77 -4.34
CA ARG A 262 -9.48 -13.29 -5.45
C ARG A 262 -8.23 -12.45 -5.56
N THR A 263 -7.07 -13.08 -5.62
CA THR A 263 -5.80 -12.39 -5.82
C THR A 263 -5.22 -12.75 -7.17
N GLU A 264 -4.71 -11.74 -7.87
CA GLU A 264 -3.98 -11.90 -9.12
C GLU A 264 -2.65 -11.15 -9.03
N GLU A 265 -1.63 -11.68 -9.66
CA GLU A 265 -0.35 -11.02 -9.81
C GLU A 265 -0.28 -10.40 -11.20
N MET A 266 -0.23 -9.07 -11.25
CA MET A 266 -0.19 -8.32 -12.50
C MET A 266 1.26 -8.12 -12.93
N PRO A 267 1.69 -8.69 -14.07
CA PRO A 267 3.06 -8.52 -14.53
C PRO A 267 3.32 -7.08 -14.99
N ILE A 268 4.53 -6.60 -14.72
CA ILE A 268 5.09 -5.36 -15.21
C ILE A 268 6.26 -5.77 -16.09
N GLU A 269 6.18 -5.54 -17.40
CA GLU A 269 7.26 -5.86 -18.33
C GLU A 269 7.40 -4.76 -19.37
N TYR A 270 8.57 -4.12 -19.39
CA TYR A 270 8.91 -3.07 -20.34
C TYR A 270 10.37 -3.22 -20.76
N TYR A 271 10.65 -2.91 -22.02
CA TYR A 271 11.97 -3.05 -22.63
C TYR A 271 12.33 -1.78 -23.40
N ASN A 272 13.61 -1.42 -23.37
CA ASN A 272 14.17 -0.30 -24.13
C ASN A 272 13.45 1.04 -23.91
N LEU A 273 13.09 1.35 -22.66
CA LEU A 273 12.44 2.61 -22.30
C LEU A 273 13.47 3.75 -22.34
N ASP A 274 13.13 4.85 -23.00
CA ASP A 274 13.99 6.03 -23.00
C ASP A 274 14.02 6.69 -21.61
N LEU A 275 15.23 7.01 -21.14
CA LEU A 275 15.40 7.83 -19.94
C LEU A 275 15.26 9.31 -20.30
N PRO A 276 14.63 10.10 -19.42
CA PRO A 276 14.47 11.55 -19.61
C PRO A 276 15.79 12.32 -19.55
#